data_AF-A0A365PIF6-F1
#
_entry.id   AF-A0A365PIF6-F1
#
_cell.length_a   1.000
_cell.length_b   1.000
_cell.length_c   1.000
_cell.angle_alpha   90.00
_cell.angle_beta   90.00
_cell.angle_gamma   90.00
#
_symmetry.space_group_name_H-M   'P 1'
#
loop_
_entity.id
_entity.type
_entity.pdbx_description
1 polymer ?
#
loop_
_entity_poly.entity_id
_entity_poly.type
_entity_poly.pdbx_seq_one_letter_code
_entity_poly.pdbx_strand_id
1 'polypeptide(L)'
;MSELVDHEVVTIFKKYLHPLSAKLTEMLNEHFSHQTERRGCGYTQATRVIAEFVSQPRDLIGFQDLRIFDDYDTKALRNILNQSSSYGLELSTWRNLDQNPQVIESLTRLNPQETFTQNLQQEYDFQSKLRTLHQYAELEESILICQLLADIILPQDSTALDMIECLALTEKPKVGSCPMAEKFFLRIAHHRLLRQGEINIFVDEHDQPIMMEKMNMGDNHSCISLVPLIMNGVRLPAGSLFSAQYEIENLEKSKNKQYKGYVIPISQMNGFWFLRLTTIAVSPQNRARAFGYHFKQQVDNGLFRPDSTELSQLMEIARDQLCVEHPC
;
A
#
# COMPACT_ATOMS: atom_id res chain seq x y z
N MET A 1 -25.41 -9.53 23.85
CA MET A 1 -24.09 -9.18 23.28
C MET A 1 -23.93 -10.04 22.06
N SER A 2 -24.16 -9.52 20.85
CA SER A 2 -23.82 -10.29 19.65
C SER A 2 -22.32 -10.55 19.69
N GLU A 3 -21.90 -11.79 19.52
CA GLU A 3 -20.48 -12.08 19.26
C GLU A 3 -20.07 -11.19 18.09
N LEU A 4 -19.15 -10.25 18.35
CA LEU A 4 -18.55 -9.44 17.30
C LEU A 4 -17.77 -10.42 16.43
N VAL A 5 -18.28 -10.66 15.22
CA VAL A 5 -17.59 -11.47 14.22
C VAL A 5 -16.35 -10.68 13.80
N ASP A 6 -15.17 -11.25 14.06
CA ASP A 6 -13.91 -10.67 13.63
C ASP A 6 -13.90 -10.53 12.09
N HIS A 7 -13.28 -9.45 11.63
CA HIS A 7 -12.95 -9.24 10.23
C HIS A 7 -12.09 -10.42 9.73
N GLU A 8 -12.33 -10.89 8.50
CA GLU A 8 -11.65 -12.06 7.92
C GLU A 8 -10.12 -12.02 8.05
N VAL A 9 -9.48 -10.91 7.69
CA VAL A 9 -8.03 -10.70 7.91
C VAL A 9 -7.62 -10.96 9.36
N VAL A 10 -8.35 -10.44 10.35
CA VAL A 10 -8.06 -10.65 11.78
C VAL A 10 -8.18 -12.14 12.12
N THR A 11 -9.23 -12.82 11.64
CA THR A 11 -9.41 -14.26 11.83
C THR A 11 -8.26 -15.06 11.22
N ILE A 12 -7.81 -14.72 10.00
CA ILE A 12 -6.72 -15.40 9.30
C ILE A 12 -5.42 -15.30 10.09
N PHE A 13 -5.03 -14.09 10.50
CA PHE A 13 -3.79 -13.87 11.25
C PHE A 13 -3.82 -14.54 12.63
N LYS A 14 -4.95 -14.47 13.35
CA LYS A 14 -5.13 -15.17 14.63
C LYS A 14 -5.06 -16.69 14.50
N LYS A 15 -5.59 -17.27 13.41
CA LYS A 15 -5.70 -18.72 13.23
C LYS A 15 -4.45 -19.37 12.64
N TYR A 16 -3.78 -18.69 11.71
CA TYR A 16 -2.77 -19.32 10.86
C TYR A 16 -1.35 -18.75 11.04
N LEU A 17 -1.17 -17.65 11.79
CA LEU A 17 0.13 -17.02 12.01
C LEU A 17 0.18 -16.33 13.38
N HIS A 18 0.57 -15.06 13.44
CA HIS A 18 0.55 -14.24 14.65
C HIS A 18 -0.63 -13.25 14.61
N PRO A 19 -1.32 -13.01 15.74
CA PRO A 19 -2.33 -11.96 15.83
C PRO A 19 -1.76 -10.60 15.42
N LEU A 20 -2.59 -9.78 14.78
CA LEU A 20 -2.26 -8.40 14.48
C LEU A 20 -2.34 -7.55 15.75
N SER A 21 -1.55 -6.47 15.80
CA SER A 21 -1.58 -5.51 16.90
C SER A 21 -3.00 -5.06 17.25
N ALA A 22 -3.26 -4.77 18.52
CA ALA A 22 -4.57 -4.33 19.01
C ALA A 22 -5.16 -3.20 18.16
N LYS A 23 -4.33 -2.21 17.80
CA LYS A 23 -4.72 -1.06 16.97
C LYS A 23 -5.21 -1.49 15.57
N LEU A 24 -4.50 -2.39 14.87
CA LEU A 24 -4.92 -2.86 13.56
C LEU A 24 -6.17 -3.75 13.66
N THR A 25 -6.22 -4.61 14.69
CA THR A 25 -7.39 -5.46 14.98
C THR A 25 -8.65 -4.62 15.20
N GLU A 26 -8.58 -3.60 16.05
CA GLU A 26 -9.70 -2.69 16.33
C GLU A 26 -10.15 -1.91 15.09
N MET A 27 -9.21 -1.44 14.26
CA MET A 27 -9.54 -0.70 13.03
C MET A 27 -10.19 -1.58 11.97
N LEU A 28 -9.69 -2.79 11.75
CA LEU A 28 -10.24 -3.75 10.78
C LEU A 28 -11.63 -4.24 11.19
N ASN A 29 -11.88 -4.38 12.49
CA ASN A 29 -13.19 -4.71 13.05
C ASN A 29 -14.15 -3.51 13.14
N GLU A 30 -13.74 -2.34 12.64
CA GLU A 30 -14.48 -1.08 12.74
C GLU A 30 -14.97 -0.76 14.16
N HIS A 31 -14.13 -1.01 15.18
CA HIS A 31 -14.48 -0.70 16.56
C HIS A 31 -14.93 0.77 16.68
N PHE A 32 -15.92 1.06 17.52
CA PHE A 32 -16.55 2.39 17.55
C PHE A 32 -15.57 3.54 17.87
N SER A 33 -14.51 3.29 18.63
CA SER A 33 -13.44 4.27 18.91
C SER A 33 -12.65 4.70 17.66
N HIS A 34 -12.77 3.90 16.60
CA HIS A 34 -12.08 4.02 15.33
C HIS A 34 -12.98 4.57 14.22
N GLN A 35 -14.29 4.64 14.44
CA GLN A 35 -15.23 5.28 13.51
C GLN A 35 -15.21 6.80 13.70
N THR A 36 -14.56 7.53 12.80
CA THR A 36 -14.56 9.00 12.85
C THR A 36 -14.87 9.60 11.49
N GLU A 37 -15.66 10.67 11.46
CA GLU A 37 -15.97 11.38 10.21
C GLU A 37 -14.71 11.85 9.48
N ARG A 38 -13.70 12.31 10.24
CA ARG A 38 -12.46 12.85 9.66
C ARG A 38 -11.49 11.75 9.20
N ARG A 39 -11.35 10.65 9.95
CA ARG A 39 -10.34 9.60 9.67
C ARG A 39 -10.95 8.33 9.05
N GLY A 40 -12.24 8.34 8.73
CA GLY A 40 -12.97 7.18 8.22
C GLY A 40 -13.03 6.04 9.23
N CYS A 41 -13.30 4.83 8.74
CA CYS A 41 -13.28 3.57 9.48
C CYS A 41 -12.75 2.44 8.57
N GLY A 42 -12.70 1.21 9.10
CA GLY A 42 -12.36 0.01 8.34
C GLY A 42 -11.05 0.16 7.60
N TYR A 43 -11.04 -0.22 6.32
CA TYR A 43 -9.82 -0.21 5.52
C TYR A 43 -9.23 1.17 5.33
N THR A 44 -10.07 2.21 5.29
CA THR A 44 -9.59 3.59 5.19
C THR A 44 -8.73 3.98 6.39
N GLN A 45 -9.07 3.53 7.60
CA GLN A 45 -8.30 3.87 8.78
C GLN A 45 -7.15 2.88 9.03
N ALA A 46 -7.39 1.58 8.82
CA ALA A 46 -6.36 0.55 8.93
C ALA A 46 -5.20 0.86 7.96
N THR A 47 -5.49 1.18 6.70
CA THR A 47 -4.45 1.49 5.70
C THR A 47 -3.74 2.82 5.95
N ARG A 48 -4.33 3.76 6.71
CA ARG A 48 -3.63 4.96 7.21
C ARG A 48 -2.57 4.63 8.25
N VAL A 49 -2.78 3.60 9.07
CA VAL A 49 -1.76 3.12 10.00
C VAL A 49 -0.69 2.34 9.25
N ILE A 50 -1.11 1.48 8.31
CA ILE A 50 -0.19 0.74 7.45
C ILE A 50 0.72 1.68 6.65
N ALA A 51 0.20 2.85 6.25
CA ALA A 51 0.98 3.87 5.56
C ALA A 51 2.23 4.34 6.32
N GLU A 52 2.24 4.27 7.65
CA GLU A 52 3.41 4.62 8.46
C GLU A 52 4.52 3.56 8.33
N PHE A 53 4.19 2.32 7.99
CA PHE A 53 5.15 1.28 7.69
C PHE A 53 5.61 1.37 6.23
N VAL A 54 4.66 1.40 5.29
CA VAL A 54 4.90 1.44 3.84
C VAL A 54 5.84 2.59 3.44
N SER A 55 5.60 3.79 3.96
CA SER A 55 6.32 4.99 3.52
C SER A 55 7.72 5.12 4.10
N GLN A 56 8.16 4.20 4.97
CA GLN A 56 9.49 4.21 5.55
C GLN A 56 10.43 3.23 4.83
N PRO A 57 11.69 3.59 4.56
CA PRO A 57 12.70 2.64 4.08
C PRO A 57 12.82 1.44 5.03
N ARG A 58 13.04 0.25 4.47
CA ARG A 58 13.21 -0.97 5.29
C ARG A 58 14.52 -0.89 6.06
N ASP A 59 14.43 -0.96 7.38
CA ASP A 59 15.58 -1.26 8.23
C ASP A 59 15.90 -2.76 8.09
N LEU A 60 17.12 -3.05 7.61
CA LEU A 60 17.57 -4.41 7.29
C LEU A 60 17.76 -5.27 8.56
N ILE A 61 18.08 -4.63 9.69
CA ILE A 61 18.38 -5.30 10.97
C ILE A 61 17.41 -4.91 12.08
N GLY A 62 16.74 -3.76 11.95
CA GLY A 62 15.73 -3.30 12.90
C GLY A 62 14.43 -4.10 12.82
N PHE A 63 13.79 -4.23 13.98
CA PHE A 63 12.56 -5.02 14.17
C PHE A 63 11.28 -4.16 14.22
N GLN A 64 11.38 -2.91 13.79
CA GLN A 64 10.33 -1.91 13.93
C GLN A 64 9.05 -2.29 13.19
N ASP A 65 9.20 -2.99 12.05
CA ASP A 65 8.09 -3.44 11.22
C ASP A 65 7.33 -4.62 11.83
N LEU A 66 7.92 -5.37 12.76
CA LEU A 66 7.22 -6.46 13.48
C LEU A 66 6.16 -5.94 14.46
N ARG A 67 6.09 -4.62 14.70
CA ARG A 67 5.02 -3.97 15.47
C ARG A 67 3.64 -4.04 14.80
N ILE A 68 3.54 -4.55 13.57
CA ILE A 68 2.25 -4.89 12.96
C ILE A 68 1.56 -6.05 13.70
N PHE A 69 2.33 -6.91 14.36
CA PHE A 69 1.84 -8.03 15.16
C PHE A 69 1.66 -7.66 16.63
N ASP A 70 0.88 -8.46 17.33
CA ASP A 70 0.71 -8.40 18.78
C ASP A 70 1.87 -9.15 19.47
N ASP A 71 2.63 -8.44 20.30
CA ASP A 71 3.72 -8.99 21.14
C ASP A 71 4.69 -9.97 20.44
N TYR A 72 5.11 -9.68 19.21
CA TYR A 72 6.07 -10.52 18.48
C TYR A 72 7.43 -10.61 19.21
N ASP A 73 7.86 -11.83 19.58
CA ASP A 73 9.15 -12.04 20.26
C ASP A 73 10.33 -11.96 19.29
N THR A 74 11.13 -10.90 19.41
CA THR A 74 12.30 -10.66 18.55
C THR A 74 13.58 -11.35 19.03
N LYS A 75 13.56 -12.10 20.13
CA LYS A 75 14.75 -12.77 20.68
C LYS A 75 15.35 -13.78 19.70
N ALA A 76 14.52 -14.58 19.03
CA ALA A 76 14.97 -15.57 18.05
C ALA A 76 15.72 -14.88 16.90
N LEU A 77 15.13 -13.85 16.30
CA LEU A 77 15.74 -13.04 15.24
C LEU A 77 17.05 -12.38 15.66
N ARG A 78 17.09 -11.78 16.86
CA ARG A 78 18.34 -11.20 17.40
C ARG A 78 19.43 -12.26 17.52
N ASN A 79 19.07 -13.46 17.98
CA ASN A 79 20.01 -14.56 18.12
C ASN A 79 20.53 -15.02 16.75
N ILE A 80 19.65 -15.16 15.76
CA ILE A 80 20.01 -15.52 14.39
C ILE A 80 21.00 -14.51 13.83
N LEU A 81 20.69 -13.21 13.87
CA LEU A 81 21.57 -12.16 13.34
C LEU A 81 22.94 -12.15 14.03
N ASN A 82 22.98 -12.30 15.36
CA ASN A 82 24.23 -12.24 16.13
C ASN A 82 25.12 -13.49 15.96
N GLN A 83 24.53 -14.67 15.72
CA GLN A 83 25.28 -15.93 15.70
C GLN A 83 25.49 -16.51 14.30
N SER A 84 24.76 -16.03 13.28
CA SER A 84 24.77 -16.59 11.92
C SER A 84 26.17 -16.89 11.38
N SER A 85 27.12 -15.97 11.52
CA SER A 85 28.49 -16.12 11.05
C SER A 85 29.24 -17.30 11.70
N SER A 86 28.96 -17.61 12.97
CA SER A 86 29.55 -18.76 13.68
C SER A 86 29.08 -20.11 13.11
N TYR A 87 27.95 -20.12 12.41
CA TYR A 87 27.40 -21.28 11.71
C TYR A 87 27.75 -21.28 10.20
N GLY A 88 28.59 -20.33 9.75
CA GLY A 88 28.98 -20.17 8.35
C GLY A 88 27.87 -19.61 7.46
N LEU A 89 26.93 -18.86 8.04
CA LEU A 89 25.84 -18.20 7.36
C LEU A 89 26.01 -16.67 7.50
N GLU A 90 26.15 -15.95 6.40
CA GLU A 90 26.30 -14.48 6.42
C GLU A 90 24.95 -13.84 6.09
N LEU A 91 24.31 -13.20 7.08
CA LEU A 91 23.03 -12.52 6.90
C LEU A 91 23.19 -11.00 7.00
N SER A 92 22.85 -10.31 5.91
CA SER A 92 22.71 -8.84 5.90
C SER A 92 21.34 -8.36 6.36
N THR A 93 20.36 -9.26 6.43
CA THR A 93 19.00 -8.97 6.88
C THR A 93 18.33 -10.21 7.46
N TRP A 94 17.32 -9.98 8.31
CA TRP A 94 16.43 -11.02 8.81
C TRP A 94 15.21 -11.29 7.90
N ARG A 95 15.09 -10.56 6.79
CA ARG A 95 13.93 -10.64 5.89
C ARG A 95 14.18 -11.61 4.75
N ASN A 96 13.11 -12.18 4.21
CA ASN A 96 13.13 -13.15 3.11
C ASN A 96 14.07 -14.36 3.36
N LEU A 97 14.18 -14.81 4.61
CA LEU A 97 14.98 -16.00 4.97
C LEU A 97 14.43 -17.27 4.30
N ASP A 98 13.11 -17.32 4.09
CA ASP A 98 12.43 -18.43 3.41
C ASP A 98 12.83 -18.60 1.93
N GLN A 99 13.34 -17.54 1.32
CA GLN A 99 13.80 -17.51 -0.07
C GLN A 99 15.32 -17.45 -0.19
N ASN A 100 16.06 -17.30 0.91
CA ASN A 100 17.52 -17.16 0.87
C ASN A 100 18.18 -18.54 0.64
N PRO A 101 18.91 -18.74 -0.47
CA PRO A 101 19.54 -20.03 -0.77
C PRO A 101 20.53 -20.50 0.29
N GLN A 102 21.26 -19.57 0.93
CA GLN A 102 22.22 -19.91 1.99
C GLN A 102 21.52 -20.37 3.26
N VAL A 103 20.34 -19.82 3.57
CA VAL A 103 19.51 -20.28 4.69
C VAL A 103 18.99 -21.68 4.42
N ILE A 104 18.47 -21.93 3.22
CA ILE A 104 17.98 -23.26 2.81
C ILE A 104 19.10 -24.30 2.91
N GLU A 105 20.28 -24.00 2.36
CA GLU A 105 21.44 -24.89 2.45
C GLU A 105 21.86 -25.11 3.92
N SER A 106 21.91 -24.05 4.72
CA SER A 106 22.26 -24.14 6.14
C SER A 106 21.30 -25.02 6.92
N LEU A 107 19.98 -24.90 6.71
CA LEU A 107 18.98 -25.74 7.39
C LEU A 107 19.11 -27.23 7.04
N THR A 108 19.61 -27.57 5.84
CA THR A 108 19.88 -28.97 5.49
C THR A 108 21.15 -29.55 6.12
N ARG A 109 22.14 -28.69 6.40
CA ARG A 109 23.46 -29.08 6.91
C ARG A 109 23.55 -29.06 8.44
N LEU A 110 22.88 -28.11 9.09
CA LEU A 110 22.98 -27.87 10.53
C LEU A 110 22.19 -28.90 11.34
N ASN A 111 22.59 -29.10 12.60
CA ASN A 111 21.92 -30.03 13.49
C ASN A 111 20.54 -29.46 13.93
N PRO A 112 19.41 -30.15 13.67
CA PRO A 112 18.07 -29.66 14.01
C PRO A 112 17.79 -29.53 15.51
N GLN A 113 18.64 -30.14 16.36
CA GLN A 113 18.50 -30.05 17.82
C GLN A 113 19.22 -28.84 18.43
N GLU A 114 20.03 -28.14 17.64
CA GLU A 114 20.69 -26.92 18.09
C GLU A 114 19.72 -25.75 18.11
N THR A 115 19.80 -24.94 19.17
CA THR A 115 18.90 -23.79 19.37
C THR A 115 18.98 -22.78 18.23
N PHE A 116 20.15 -22.56 17.63
CA PHE A 116 20.29 -21.68 16.46
C PHE A 116 19.48 -22.21 15.27
N THR A 117 19.65 -23.50 14.94
CA THR A 117 18.93 -24.15 13.84
C THR A 117 17.43 -24.13 14.05
N GLN A 118 16.96 -24.37 15.29
CA GLN A 118 15.55 -24.31 15.63
C GLN A 118 14.97 -22.90 15.43
N ASN A 119 15.67 -21.87 15.90
CA ASN A 119 15.27 -20.48 15.68
C ASN A 119 15.23 -20.15 14.18
N LEU A 120 16.25 -20.54 13.43
CA LEU A 120 16.33 -20.29 11.99
C LEU A 120 15.20 -20.99 11.23
N GLN A 121 14.88 -22.23 11.58
CA GLN A 121 13.77 -22.98 10.99
C GLN A 121 12.42 -22.33 11.32
N GLN A 122 12.22 -21.90 12.56
CA GLN A 122 10.99 -21.22 12.97
C GLN A 122 10.76 -19.93 12.17
N GLU A 123 11.81 -19.13 11.97
CA GLU A 123 11.71 -17.89 11.19
C GLU A 123 11.56 -18.16 9.69
N TYR A 124 12.21 -19.21 9.16
CA TYR A 124 11.97 -19.70 7.81
C TYR A 124 10.48 -20.07 7.61
N ASP A 125 9.91 -20.86 8.51
CA ASP A 125 8.53 -21.32 8.43
C ASP A 125 7.53 -20.16 8.57
N PHE A 126 7.79 -19.24 9.50
CA PHE A 126 7.00 -18.03 9.68
C PHE A 126 6.95 -17.20 8.39
N GLN A 127 8.09 -16.94 7.76
CA GLN A 127 8.15 -16.12 6.55
C GLN A 127 7.52 -16.83 5.36
N SER A 128 7.77 -18.13 5.18
CA SER A 128 7.11 -18.95 4.15
C SER A 128 5.59 -18.94 4.31
N LYS A 129 5.10 -19.04 5.55
CA LYS A 129 3.67 -19.00 5.86
C LYS A 129 3.08 -17.63 5.60
N LEU A 130 3.74 -16.56 6.02
CA LEU A 130 3.30 -15.18 5.80
C LEU A 130 3.16 -14.87 4.31
N ARG A 131 4.11 -15.32 3.48
CA ARG A 131 4.10 -15.12 2.02
C ARG A 131 2.85 -15.69 1.34
N THR A 132 2.35 -16.80 1.86
CA THR A 132 1.18 -17.53 1.32
C THR A 132 -0.10 -17.28 2.10
N LEU A 133 -0.07 -16.47 3.17
CA LEU A 133 -1.19 -16.29 4.09
C LEU A 133 -2.46 -15.75 3.42
N HIS A 134 -2.30 -14.92 2.38
CA HIS A 134 -3.41 -14.37 1.59
C HIS A 134 -4.27 -15.46 0.91
N GLN A 135 -3.75 -16.68 0.72
CA GLN A 135 -4.51 -17.79 0.15
C GLN A 135 -5.63 -18.31 1.07
N TYR A 136 -5.62 -17.92 2.35
CA TYR A 136 -6.70 -18.22 3.28
C TYR A 136 -7.85 -17.21 3.23
N ALA A 137 -7.71 -16.13 2.46
CA ALA A 137 -8.76 -15.14 2.29
C ALA A 137 -9.67 -15.49 1.11
N GLU A 138 -10.97 -15.37 1.33
CA GLU A 138 -12.00 -15.56 0.31
C GLU A 138 -12.39 -14.22 -0.33
N LEU A 139 -12.21 -13.11 0.39
CA LEU A 139 -12.67 -11.79 -0.02
C LEU A 139 -11.54 -11.00 -0.72
N GLU A 140 -11.88 -10.34 -1.83
CA GLU A 140 -10.93 -9.58 -2.68
C GLU A 140 -10.04 -8.65 -1.87
N GLU A 141 -10.65 -7.81 -1.04
CA GLU A 141 -9.94 -6.81 -0.28
C GLU A 141 -9.14 -7.41 0.90
N SER A 142 -9.56 -8.56 1.43
CA SER A 142 -8.79 -9.28 2.44
C SER A 142 -7.50 -9.83 1.85
N ILE A 143 -7.56 -10.35 0.61
CA ILE A 143 -6.37 -10.76 -0.14
C ILE A 143 -5.40 -9.56 -0.27
N LEU A 144 -5.92 -8.39 -0.66
CA LEU A 144 -5.13 -7.16 -0.78
C LEU A 144 -4.45 -6.78 0.54
N ILE A 145 -5.17 -6.77 1.66
CA ILE A 145 -4.60 -6.42 2.96
C ILE A 145 -3.61 -7.46 3.46
N CYS A 146 -3.88 -8.75 3.28
CA CYS A 146 -2.92 -9.81 3.65
C CYS A 146 -1.61 -9.66 2.86
N GLN A 147 -1.67 -9.38 1.56
CA GLN A 147 -0.48 -9.15 0.73
C GLN A 147 0.28 -7.89 1.17
N LEU A 148 -0.43 -6.78 1.42
CA LEU A 148 0.15 -5.52 1.90
C LEU A 148 0.90 -5.72 3.22
N LEU A 149 0.30 -6.45 4.18
CA LEU A 149 0.91 -6.75 5.48
C LEU A 149 2.10 -7.70 5.35
N ALA A 150 2.03 -8.70 4.46
CA ALA A 150 3.13 -9.61 4.19
C ALA A 150 4.34 -8.86 3.64
N ASP A 151 4.14 -7.97 2.66
CA ASP A 151 5.23 -7.26 2.02
C ASP A 151 5.95 -6.25 2.94
N ILE A 152 5.30 -5.75 3.99
CA ILE A 152 5.95 -4.93 5.03
C ILE A 152 7.07 -5.71 5.74
N ILE A 153 6.86 -7.01 5.93
CA ILE A 153 7.83 -7.91 6.57
C ILE A 153 8.79 -8.49 5.52
N LEU A 154 8.23 -8.89 4.36
CA LEU A 154 8.88 -9.61 3.27
C LEU A 154 8.91 -8.72 2.01
N PRO A 155 9.80 -7.71 1.97
CA PRO A 155 9.83 -6.76 0.88
C PRO A 155 10.10 -7.45 -0.45
N GLN A 156 9.43 -6.96 -1.48
CA GLN A 156 9.53 -7.40 -2.86
C GLN A 156 10.57 -6.57 -3.62
N ASP A 157 11.13 -7.16 -4.68
CA ASP A 157 12.03 -6.50 -5.61
C ASP A 157 11.24 -5.99 -6.82
N SER A 158 11.35 -4.69 -7.11
CA SER A 158 10.68 -4.02 -8.21
C SER A 158 11.12 -4.49 -9.59
N THR A 159 12.41 -4.81 -9.73
CA THR A 159 12.99 -5.34 -10.98
C THR A 159 12.50 -6.76 -11.22
N ALA A 160 12.41 -7.58 -10.17
CA ALA A 160 11.93 -8.96 -10.29
C ALA A 160 10.43 -9.05 -10.67
N LEU A 161 9.65 -8.01 -10.35
CA LEU A 161 8.20 -7.97 -10.58
C LEU A 161 7.79 -7.12 -11.78
N ASP A 162 8.74 -6.46 -12.46
CA ASP A 162 8.45 -5.52 -13.55
C ASP A 162 7.44 -4.43 -13.11
N MET A 163 7.66 -3.87 -11.91
CA MET A 163 6.79 -2.87 -11.29
C MET A 163 7.53 -1.56 -11.05
N ILE A 164 6.83 -0.45 -11.23
CA ILE A 164 7.39 0.89 -10.99
C ILE A 164 7.57 1.11 -9.49
N GLU A 165 8.80 1.41 -9.09
CA GLU A 165 9.14 1.79 -7.73
C GLU A 165 9.02 3.30 -7.53
N CYS A 166 8.19 3.69 -6.56
CA CYS A 166 8.02 5.08 -6.16
C CYS A 166 9.09 5.47 -5.15
N LEU A 167 9.81 6.56 -5.45
CA LEU A 167 10.70 7.20 -4.49
C LEU A 167 9.90 7.68 -3.28
N ALA A 168 10.21 7.19 -2.09
CA ALA A 168 9.53 7.59 -0.86
C ALA A 168 10.04 8.95 -0.35
N LEU A 169 9.12 9.80 0.12
CA LEU A 169 9.48 11.02 0.84
C LEU A 169 10.08 10.69 2.21
N THR A 170 11.12 11.43 2.60
CA THR A 170 11.78 11.28 3.89
C THR A 170 10.92 11.74 5.06
N GLU A 171 10.07 12.74 4.84
CA GLU A 171 9.18 13.31 5.85
C GLU A 171 7.71 13.14 5.46
N LYS A 172 6.87 12.89 6.48
CA LYS A 172 5.43 12.80 6.32
C LYS A 172 4.88 14.18 5.92
N PRO A 173 4.24 14.32 4.75
CA PRO A 173 3.68 15.59 4.34
C PRO A 173 2.47 15.97 5.21
N LYS A 174 2.19 17.27 5.32
CA LYS A 174 1.08 17.79 6.14
C LYS A 174 -0.31 17.55 5.51
N VAL A 175 -0.36 17.05 4.27
CA VAL A 175 -1.60 16.80 3.51
C VAL A 175 -2.10 15.36 3.68
N GLY A 176 -3.32 15.06 3.23
CA GLY A 176 -3.85 13.68 3.19
C GLY A 176 -4.75 13.30 4.37
N SER A 177 -5.10 14.26 5.22
CA SER A 177 -6.07 14.05 6.31
C SER A 177 -7.53 14.13 5.84
N CYS A 178 -7.79 14.64 4.63
CA CYS A 178 -9.16 14.83 4.14
C CYS A 178 -9.81 13.49 3.71
N PRO A 179 -10.92 13.06 4.34
CA PRO A 179 -11.67 11.88 3.91
C PRO A 179 -12.30 12.10 2.52
N MET A 180 -12.49 13.35 2.11
CA MET A 180 -13.09 13.73 0.83
C MET A 180 -12.08 13.86 -0.33
N ALA A 181 -10.81 13.51 -0.16
CA ALA A 181 -9.85 13.55 -1.28
C ALA A 181 -10.38 12.76 -2.49
N GLU A 182 -11.04 11.64 -2.23
CA GLU A 182 -11.67 10.76 -3.21
C GLU A 182 -12.87 11.38 -3.94
N LYS A 183 -13.57 12.35 -3.35
CA LYS A 183 -14.71 13.05 -3.97
C LYS A 183 -14.34 13.63 -5.34
N PHE A 184 -13.12 14.14 -5.47
CA PHE A 184 -12.68 14.76 -6.71
C PHE A 184 -12.30 13.73 -7.76
N PHE A 185 -11.62 12.64 -7.38
CA PHE A 185 -11.33 11.55 -8.31
C PHE A 185 -12.62 10.91 -8.83
N LEU A 186 -13.61 10.67 -7.96
CA LEU A 186 -14.94 10.20 -8.38
C LEU A 186 -15.62 11.15 -9.37
N ARG A 187 -15.45 12.47 -9.21
CA ARG A 187 -16.00 13.43 -10.18
C ARG A 187 -15.20 13.46 -11.48
N ILE A 188 -13.88 13.40 -11.39
CA ILE A 188 -12.98 13.39 -12.54
C ILE A 188 -13.36 12.20 -13.41
N ALA A 189 -13.47 10.99 -12.85
CA ALA A 189 -13.86 9.74 -13.53
C ALA A 189 -15.15 9.83 -14.38
N HIS A 190 -15.99 10.85 -14.19
CA HIS A 190 -17.20 11.10 -14.97
C HIS A 190 -17.16 12.45 -15.71
N HIS A 191 -15.96 12.92 -16.06
CA HIS A 191 -15.69 14.17 -16.78
C HIS A 191 -16.21 15.44 -16.08
N ARG A 192 -16.37 15.43 -14.74
CA ARG A 192 -16.93 16.56 -13.96
C ARG A 192 -15.86 17.33 -13.18
N LEU A 193 -14.90 17.92 -13.89
CA LEU A 193 -13.87 18.78 -13.28
C LEU A 193 -14.45 20.10 -12.75
N LEU A 194 -13.86 20.65 -11.69
CA LEU A 194 -14.16 22.02 -11.24
C LEU A 194 -13.57 23.04 -12.21
N ARG A 195 -14.20 24.21 -12.37
CA ARG A 195 -13.75 25.27 -13.30
C ARG A 195 -12.29 25.73 -13.06
N GLN A 196 -11.85 25.72 -11.80
CA GLN A 196 -10.47 26.04 -11.40
C GLN A 196 -9.64 24.80 -11.06
N GLY A 197 -10.23 23.60 -11.16
CA GLY A 197 -9.50 22.37 -10.93
C GLY A 197 -8.57 22.08 -12.08
N GLU A 198 -7.42 21.52 -11.75
CA GLU A 198 -6.41 21.04 -12.70
C GLU A 198 -6.07 19.60 -12.34
N ILE A 199 -5.67 18.82 -13.34
CA ILE A 199 -5.19 17.46 -13.12
C ILE A 199 -3.79 17.35 -13.73
N ASN A 200 -2.87 16.73 -13.02
CA ASN A 200 -1.60 16.33 -13.62
C ASN A 200 -1.63 14.82 -13.83
N ILE A 201 -1.05 14.37 -14.95
CA ILE A 201 -0.89 12.96 -15.28
C ILE A 201 0.58 12.64 -15.16
N PHE A 202 0.92 11.71 -14.26
CA PHE A 202 2.28 11.21 -14.14
C PHE A 202 2.45 10.00 -15.05
N VAL A 203 3.49 10.00 -15.88
CA VAL A 203 3.75 8.95 -16.87
C VAL A 203 5.09 8.27 -16.66
N ASP A 204 5.23 7.03 -17.13
CA ASP A 204 6.52 6.33 -17.21
C ASP A 204 7.34 6.76 -18.43
N GLU A 205 8.47 6.12 -18.67
CA GLU A 205 9.34 6.37 -19.83
C GLU A 205 8.71 6.02 -21.19
N HIS A 206 7.56 5.33 -21.21
CA HIS A 206 6.81 4.96 -22.41
C HIS A 206 5.51 5.77 -22.55
N ASP A 207 5.43 6.91 -21.86
CA ASP A 207 4.26 7.79 -21.79
C ASP A 207 2.98 7.10 -21.30
N GLN A 208 3.09 5.99 -20.55
CA GLN A 208 1.91 5.33 -19.98
C GLN A 208 1.49 6.00 -18.67
N PRO A 209 0.19 6.29 -18.47
CA PRO A 209 -0.27 6.91 -17.23
C PRO A 209 -0.10 6.00 -15.99
N ILE A 210 0.58 6.54 -14.98
CA ILE A 210 0.94 5.85 -13.74
C ILE A 210 0.12 6.38 -12.56
N MET A 211 -0.01 7.71 -12.46
CA MET A 211 -0.82 8.37 -11.43
C MET A 211 -1.57 9.57 -12.00
N MET A 212 -2.66 9.93 -11.33
CA MET A 212 -3.38 11.18 -11.55
C MET A 212 -3.34 12.03 -10.28
N GLU A 213 -2.82 13.24 -10.39
CA GLU A 213 -2.82 14.24 -9.33
C GLU A 213 -3.98 15.21 -9.51
N LYS A 214 -4.63 15.59 -8.40
CA LYS A 214 -5.60 16.69 -8.40
C LYS A 214 -4.98 17.96 -7.83
N MET A 215 -5.22 19.08 -8.51
CA MET A 215 -4.75 20.41 -8.11
C MET A 215 -5.93 21.39 -8.03
N ASN A 216 -5.87 22.31 -7.07
CA ASN A 216 -6.91 23.33 -6.80
C ASN A 216 -8.30 22.74 -6.49
N MET A 217 -8.31 21.56 -5.85
CA MET A 217 -9.50 20.78 -5.53
C MET A 217 -9.38 20.16 -4.13
N GLY A 218 -9.40 21.00 -3.09
CA GLY A 218 -9.09 20.62 -1.71
C GLY A 218 -7.58 20.65 -1.44
N ASP A 219 -7.05 19.65 -0.71
CA ASP A 219 -5.60 19.50 -0.51
C ASP A 219 -4.91 19.34 -1.88
N ASN A 220 -3.93 20.19 -2.18
CA ASN A 220 -3.10 20.03 -3.37
C ASN A 220 -2.16 18.83 -3.19
N HIS A 221 -1.66 18.33 -4.32
CA HIS A 221 -0.68 17.24 -4.38
C HIS A 221 -1.16 15.86 -3.91
N SER A 222 -2.48 15.66 -3.84
CA SER A 222 -3.02 14.31 -3.66
C SER A 222 -3.07 13.61 -5.02
N CYS A 223 -2.50 12.40 -5.08
CA CYS A 223 -2.43 11.57 -6.28
C CYS A 223 -3.16 10.25 -6.04
N ILE A 224 -3.77 9.70 -7.08
CA ILE A 224 -4.26 8.33 -7.10
C ILE A 224 -3.44 7.53 -8.11
N SER A 225 -2.98 6.33 -7.72
CA SER A 225 -2.32 5.43 -8.67
C SER A 225 -3.32 4.84 -9.65
N LEU A 226 -2.94 4.79 -10.92
CA LEU A 226 -3.73 4.19 -12.00
C LEU A 226 -3.28 2.75 -12.31
N VAL A 227 -2.08 2.40 -11.86
CA VAL A 227 -1.49 1.06 -11.95
C VAL A 227 -0.98 0.61 -10.57
N PRO A 228 -0.72 -0.69 -10.36
CA PRO A 228 -0.01 -1.17 -9.18
C PRO A 228 1.42 -0.62 -9.12
N LEU A 229 1.92 -0.37 -7.91
CA LEU A 229 3.23 0.27 -7.67
C LEU A 229 3.97 -0.42 -6.55
N ILE A 230 5.28 -0.19 -6.42
CA ILE A 230 6.07 -0.59 -5.25
C ILE A 230 6.58 0.64 -4.52
N MET A 231 6.56 0.59 -3.18
CA MET A 231 7.22 1.59 -2.34
C MET A 231 7.91 0.90 -1.17
N ASN A 232 9.23 1.08 -1.05
CA ASN A 232 10.05 0.46 0.00
C ASN A 232 9.80 -1.06 0.13
N GLY A 233 9.74 -1.75 -1.02
CA GLY A 233 9.46 -3.18 -1.12
C GLY A 233 8.01 -3.61 -0.88
N VAL A 234 7.07 -2.69 -0.67
CA VAL A 234 5.65 -3.02 -0.49
C VAL A 234 4.88 -2.82 -1.79
N ARG A 235 4.19 -3.86 -2.27
CA ARG A 235 3.27 -3.73 -3.41
C ARG A 235 2.01 -2.99 -2.98
N LEU A 236 1.68 -1.95 -3.73
CA LEU A 236 0.51 -1.10 -3.53
C LEU A 236 -0.44 -1.31 -4.72
N PRO A 237 -1.72 -1.62 -4.47
CA PRO A 237 -2.67 -1.81 -5.56
C PRO A 237 -2.93 -0.48 -6.27
N ALA A 238 -3.41 -0.58 -7.50
CA ALA A 238 -3.96 0.56 -8.21
C ALA A 238 -5.14 1.15 -7.42
N GLY A 239 -5.37 2.46 -7.51
CA GLY A 239 -6.32 3.17 -6.64
C GLY A 239 -5.76 3.54 -5.27
N SER A 240 -4.46 3.38 -5.04
CA SER A 240 -3.78 3.84 -3.82
C SER A 240 -3.65 5.35 -3.83
N LEU A 241 -3.87 5.98 -2.66
CA LEU A 241 -3.76 7.43 -2.50
C LEU A 241 -2.37 7.81 -2.02
N PHE A 242 -1.75 8.77 -2.69
CA PHE A 242 -0.44 9.32 -2.35
C PHE A 242 -0.50 10.83 -2.16
N SER A 243 0.49 11.36 -1.46
CA SER A 243 0.92 12.75 -1.58
C SER A 243 2.16 12.80 -2.45
N ALA A 244 2.23 13.76 -3.37
CA ALA A 244 3.46 14.10 -4.08
C ALA A 244 4.11 15.35 -3.47
N GLN A 245 5.42 15.52 -3.69
CA GLN A 245 6.12 16.76 -3.41
C GLN A 245 7.10 17.03 -4.56
N TYR A 246 7.00 18.20 -5.16
CA TYR A 246 7.87 18.65 -6.25
C TYR A 246 7.74 20.16 -6.46
N GLU A 247 8.70 20.76 -7.17
CA GLU A 247 8.65 22.16 -7.62
C GLU A 247 8.31 22.20 -9.10
N ILE A 248 7.14 22.73 -9.45
CA ILE A 248 6.59 22.57 -10.81
C ILE A 248 7.37 23.37 -11.86
N GLU A 249 7.97 24.50 -11.51
CA GLU A 249 8.53 25.49 -12.44
C GLU A 249 9.58 24.86 -13.38
N ASN A 250 10.46 24.04 -12.82
CA ASN A 250 11.64 23.51 -13.51
C ASN A 250 11.45 22.11 -14.10
N LEU A 251 10.28 21.50 -13.97
CA LEU A 251 10.04 20.15 -14.49
C LEU A 251 9.85 20.17 -16.00
N GLU A 252 10.41 19.16 -16.66
CA GLU A 252 9.97 18.74 -17.98
C GLU A 252 8.51 18.31 -17.90
N LYS A 253 7.66 18.96 -18.68
CA LYS A 253 6.21 18.75 -18.67
C LYS A 253 5.59 19.23 -19.98
N SER A 254 4.54 18.57 -20.40
CA SER A 254 3.69 19.01 -21.51
C SER A 254 2.31 19.36 -21.00
N LYS A 255 1.60 20.24 -21.71
CA LYS A 255 0.22 20.58 -21.32
C LYS A 255 -0.69 19.41 -21.64
N ASN A 256 -1.63 19.13 -20.73
CA ASN A 256 -2.73 18.22 -21.03
C ASN A 256 -3.49 18.66 -22.29
N LYS A 257 -3.98 17.69 -23.05
CA LYS A 257 -4.73 17.92 -24.29
C LYS A 257 -6.09 18.58 -24.06
N GLN A 258 -6.86 18.17 -23.04
CA GLN A 258 -8.25 18.62 -22.86
C GLN A 258 -8.44 19.43 -21.58
N TYR A 259 -7.92 18.95 -20.45
CA TYR A 259 -8.08 19.59 -19.15
C TYR A 259 -6.90 20.53 -18.81
N LYS A 260 -7.09 21.37 -17.79
CA LYS A 260 -5.98 22.15 -17.22
C LYS A 260 -5.01 21.22 -16.49
N GLY A 261 -3.74 21.62 -16.45
CA GLY A 261 -2.64 20.87 -15.83
C GLY A 261 -1.69 20.27 -16.87
N TYR A 262 -0.89 19.31 -16.44
CA TYR A 262 0.28 18.86 -17.19
C TYR A 262 0.44 17.34 -17.19
N VAL A 263 1.07 16.83 -18.25
CA VAL A 263 1.68 15.50 -18.28
C VAL A 263 3.13 15.66 -17.83
N ILE A 264 3.54 14.88 -16.84
CA ILE A 264 4.85 15.00 -16.18
C ILE A 264 5.46 13.60 -16.04
N PRO A 265 6.72 13.37 -16.48
CA PRO A 265 7.39 12.10 -16.22
C PRO A 265 7.52 11.85 -14.72
N ILE A 266 7.20 10.64 -14.25
CA ILE A 266 7.24 10.30 -12.82
C ILE A 266 8.66 10.39 -12.23
N SER A 267 9.68 10.23 -13.09
CA SER A 267 11.10 10.39 -12.75
C SER A 267 11.47 11.83 -12.33
N GLN A 268 10.62 12.82 -12.63
CA GLN A 268 10.81 14.22 -12.24
C GLN A 268 10.30 14.52 -10.82
N MET A 269 9.68 13.56 -10.15
CA MET A 269 9.09 13.74 -8.83
C MET A 269 10.15 13.56 -7.74
N ASN A 270 10.20 14.47 -6.76
CA ASN A 270 11.12 14.34 -5.61
C ASN A 270 10.73 13.20 -4.66
N GLY A 271 9.50 12.70 -4.79
CA GLY A 271 9.03 11.51 -4.10
C GLY A 271 7.54 11.57 -3.76
N PHE A 272 7.10 10.47 -3.16
CA PHE A 272 5.73 10.22 -2.79
C PHE A 272 5.62 9.73 -1.36
N TRP A 273 4.46 9.98 -0.75
CA TRP A 273 4.08 9.39 0.53
C TRP A 273 2.77 8.65 0.36
N PHE A 274 2.74 7.35 0.63
CA PHE A 274 1.50 6.59 0.60
C PHE A 274 0.60 7.01 1.77
N LEU A 275 -0.66 7.33 1.50
CA LEU A 275 -1.60 7.85 2.50
C LEU A 275 -2.57 6.79 3.00
N ARG A 276 -3.21 6.07 2.07
CA ARG A 276 -4.20 5.00 2.33
C ARG A 276 -4.68 4.40 1.01
N LEU A 277 -5.45 3.31 1.11
CA LEU A 277 -6.30 2.87 0.00
C LEU A 277 -7.54 3.76 -0.13
N THR A 278 -7.95 4.03 -1.36
CA THR A 278 -9.26 4.62 -1.68
C THR A 278 -10.29 3.52 -1.90
N THR A 279 -11.59 3.87 -1.92
CA THR A 279 -12.62 2.88 -2.28
C THR A 279 -12.47 2.38 -3.72
N ILE A 280 -11.87 3.19 -4.60
CA ILE A 280 -11.59 2.83 -6.00
C ILE A 280 -10.56 1.68 -6.11
N ALA A 281 -9.74 1.42 -5.08
CA ALA A 281 -8.80 0.29 -5.06
C ALA A 281 -9.47 -1.09 -4.96
N VAL A 282 -10.78 -1.12 -4.71
CA VAL A 282 -11.59 -2.35 -4.60
C VAL A 282 -12.74 -2.28 -5.61
N SER A 283 -13.11 -3.44 -6.16
CA SER A 283 -14.23 -3.52 -7.10
C SER A 283 -15.55 -2.98 -6.50
N PRO A 284 -16.43 -2.37 -7.32
CA PRO A 284 -17.62 -1.68 -6.82
C PRO A 284 -18.50 -2.53 -5.90
N GLN A 285 -18.72 -3.81 -6.26
CA GLN A 285 -19.54 -4.75 -5.49
C GLN A 285 -19.00 -5.05 -4.08
N ASN A 286 -17.69 -4.86 -3.84
CA ASN A 286 -17.04 -5.20 -2.58
C ASN A 286 -16.83 -3.97 -1.66
N ARG A 287 -16.97 -2.74 -2.17
CA ARG A 287 -16.66 -1.50 -1.42
C ARG A 287 -17.45 -1.33 -0.13
N ALA A 288 -18.75 -1.67 -0.15
CA ALA A 288 -19.61 -1.54 1.01
C ALA A 288 -19.13 -2.42 2.18
N ARG A 289 -18.57 -3.59 1.88
CA ARG A 289 -18.01 -4.50 2.87
C ARG A 289 -16.59 -4.09 3.29
N ALA A 290 -15.73 -3.71 2.34
CA ALA A 290 -14.35 -3.32 2.58
C ALA A 290 -14.21 -2.04 3.44
N PHE A 291 -15.05 -1.04 3.17
CA PHE A 291 -14.94 0.29 3.75
C PHE A 291 -16.11 0.66 4.67
N GLY A 292 -17.08 -0.24 4.83
CA GLY A 292 -18.17 -0.15 5.79
C GLY A 292 -18.78 1.24 5.91
N TYR A 293 -18.69 1.80 7.11
CA TYR A 293 -19.26 3.11 7.40
C TYR A 293 -18.61 4.26 6.59
N HIS A 294 -17.35 4.16 6.17
CA HIS A 294 -16.72 5.16 5.31
C HIS A 294 -17.40 5.20 3.93
N PHE A 295 -17.63 4.03 3.32
CA PHE A 295 -18.35 3.97 2.03
C PHE A 295 -19.78 4.47 2.17
N LYS A 296 -20.48 4.09 3.25
CA LYS A 296 -21.81 4.60 3.56
C LYS A 296 -21.82 6.14 3.64
N GLN A 297 -20.84 6.74 4.31
CA GLN A 297 -20.70 8.21 4.36
C GLN A 297 -20.47 8.82 2.98
N GLN A 298 -19.76 8.15 2.07
CA GLN A 298 -19.60 8.67 0.70
C GLN A 298 -20.96 8.73 -0.03
N VAL A 299 -21.76 7.66 0.08
CA VAL A 299 -23.10 7.60 -0.51
C VAL A 299 -24.04 8.63 0.13
N ASP A 300 -24.12 8.66 1.46
CA ASP A 300 -25.02 9.53 2.21
C ASP A 300 -24.68 11.02 1.99
N ASN A 301 -23.40 11.36 1.76
CA ASN A 301 -22.96 12.73 1.43
C ASN A 301 -23.06 13.07 -0.08
N GLY A 302 -23.64 12.19 -0.89
CA GLY A 302 -23.85 12.42 -2.32
C GLY A 302 -22.56 12.55 -3.12
N LEU A 303 -21.51 11.78 -2.77
CA LEU A 303 -20.35 11.65 -3.65
C LEU A 303 -20.80 11.08 -5.01
N PHE A 304 -20.04 11.40 -6.05
CA PHE A 304 -20.45 11.10 -7.41
C PHE A 304 -20.22 9.61 -7.72
N ARG A 305 -21.29 8.81 -7.71
CA ARG A 305 -21.27 7.39 -8.11
C ARG A 305 -20.16 6.55 -7.45
N PRO A 306 -19.94 6.62 -6.12
CA PRO A 306 -18.91 5.80 -5.44
C PRO A 306 -19.20 4.30 -5.55
N ASP A 307 -20.45 3.92 -5.80
CA ASP A 307 -20.96 2.55 -5.94
C ASP A 307 -20.71 1.91 -7.30
N SER A 308 -20.31 2.68 -8.30
CA SER A 308 -20.15 2.19 -9.69
C SER A 308 -18.91 2.71 -10.41
N THR A 309 -18.23 3.73 -9.86
CA THR A 309 -17.01 4.27 -10.50
C THR A 309 -15.90 3.23 -10.54
N GLU A 310 -15.29 2.98 -11.69
CA GLU A 310 -14.15 2.07 -11.84
C GLU A 310 -12.85 2.83 -12.05
N LEU A 311 -11.72 2.22 -11.68
CA LEU A 311 -10.40 2.81 -11.92
C LEU A 311 -10.10 2.99 -13.42
N SER A 312 -10.63 2.09 -14.25
CA SER A 312 -10.56 2.15 -15.73
C SER A 312 -10.99 3.52 -16.27
N GLN A 313 -12.02 4.14 -15.67
CA GLN A 313 -12.52 5.44 -16.08
C GLN A 313 -11.52 6.58 -15.79
N LEU A 314 -10.76 6.50 -14.69
CA LEU A 314 -9.67 7.44 -14.43
C LEU A 314 -8.49 7.23 -15.39
N MET A 315 -8.19 5.96 -15.71
CA MET A 315 -7.17 5.61 -16.70
C MET A 315 -7.53 6.14 -18.10
N GLU A 316 -8.78 6.02 -18.52
CA GLU A 316 -9.29 6.58 -19.79
C GLU A 316 -9.09 8.10 -19.84
N ILE A 317 -9.46 8.81 -18.77
CA ILE A 317 -9.26 10.26 -18.69
C ILE A 317 -7.79 10.63 -18.77
N ALA A 318 -6.91 9.89 -18.09
CA ALA A 318 -5.48 10.14 -18.12
C ALA A 318 -4.92 9.97 -19.54
N ARG A 319 -5.31 8.90 -20.25
CA ARG A 319 -4.93 8.66 -21.65
C ARG A 319 -5.44 9.76 -22.58
N ASP A 320 -6.65 10.25 -22.35
CA ASP A 320 -7.25 11.35 -23.13
C ASP A 320 -6.48 12.67 -23.02
N GLN A 321 -5.64 12.84 -21.99
CA GLN A 321 -4.81 14.03 -21.81
C GLN A 321 -3.48 13.96 -22.55
N LEU A 322 -3.04 12.78 -22.97
CA LEU A 322 -1.75 12.61 -23.64
C LEU A 322 -1.83 13.13 -25.08
N CYS A 323 -0.77 13.82 -25.51
CA CYS A 323 -0.58 14.17 -26.91
C CYS A 323 -0.03 12.93 -27.63
N VAL A 324 -0.84 12.28 -28.47
CA VAL A 324 -0.30 11.30 -29.41
C VAL A 324 0.46 12.09 -30.46
N GLU A 325 1.79 12.09 -30.40
CA GLU A 325 2.59 12.50 -31.54
C GLU A 325 2.25 11.55 -32.69
N HIS A 326 1.47 12.03 -33.66
CA HIS A 326 1.52 11.42 -34.98
C HIS A 326 2.85 11.88 -35.57
N PRO A 327 3.77 10.96 -35.93
CA PRO A 327 4.89 11.35 -36.77
C PRO A 327 4.28 11.84 -38.08
N CYS A 328 4.37 13.15 -38.33
CA CYS A 328 4.05 13.74 -39.63
C CYS A 328 5.09 13.32 -40.67
#